data_AF-A0A971FNH4-F1
#
_entry.id   AF-A0A971FNH4-F1
#
_cell.length_a   1.000
_cell.length_b   1.000
_cell.length_c   1.000
_cell.angle_alpha   90.00
_cell.angle_beta   90.00
_cell.angle_gamma   90.00
#
_symmetry.space_group_name_H-M   'P 1'
#
loop_
_entity.id
_entity.type
_entity.pdbx_description
1 polymer ?
#
loop_
_entity_poly.entity_id
_entity_poly.type
_entity_poly.pdbx_seq_one_letter_code
_entity_poly.pdbx_strand_id
1 'polypeptide(L)'
;MSNLKRNRAWYRYPENPVLQPFPGNPFGETICMNPSTLIHQGTLYLFYAADDAQGRRTIRLSTAPAADPASLQNHGVIVDNGEPGSFDAAWCVLPQVVEIEPGTWYLYYTGNQGHGTGLSAFAGMGLAISHDLIHWSKYSDNPVMTPANEPGADQAAGIAGGSFLQDFDTDGSRIIRLYYTVCPSMGDDVFLDQQKRIHYAVSNDGINWTKKGCLM
;
A
#
# COMPACT_ATOMS: atom_id res chain seq x y z
N MET A 1 27.26 23.41 13.05
CA MET A 1 26.57 23.36 11.74
C MET A 1 27.00 22.08 11.05
N SER A 2 26.13 21.08 10.97
CA SER A 2 26.44 19.83 10.28
C SER A 2 26.38 20.07 8.77
N ASN A 3 27.53 19.92 8.10
CA ASN A 3 27.57 19.94 6.65
C ASN A 3 26.92 18.66 6.12
N LEU A 4 25.68 18.77 5.62
CA LEU A 4 25.02 17.69 4.88
C LEU A 4 25.91 17.31 3.68
N LYS A 5 26.48 16.09 3.72
CA LYS A 5 27.33 15.57 2.65
C LYS A 5 26.47 15.07 1.49
N ARG A 6 26.65 15.73 0.33
CA ARG A 6 26.34 15.36 -1.08
C ARG A 6 24.96 14.75 -1.39
N ASN A 7 24.28 15.40 -2.36
CA ASN A 7 23.21 14.83 -3.17
C ASN A 7 23.64 13.47 -3.75
N ARG A 8 22.92 12.40 -3.42
CA ARG A 8 23.02 11.14 -4.16
C ARG A 8 22.35 11.34 -5.52
N ALA A 9 23.07 11.12 -6.61
CA ALA A 9 22.49 11.09 -7.94
C ALA A 9 21.87 9.71 -8.18
N TRP A 10 20.60 9.69 -8.55
CA TRP A 10 19.90 8.49 -8.99
C TRP A 10 20.00 8.38 -10.51
N TYR A 11 20.43 7.22 -11.01
CA TYR A 11 20.47 6.93 -12.44
C TYR A 11 19.36 5.94 -12.78
N ARG A 12 18.70 6.14 -13.94
CA ARG A 12 17.70 5.19 -14.43
C ARG A 12 18.40 3.93 -14.90
N TYR A 13 17.86 2.77 -14.53
CA TYR A 13 18.31 1.50 -15.08
C TYR A 13 18.03 1.47 -16.60
N PRO A 14 19.02 1.13 -17.45
CA PRO A 14 18.85 1.17 -18.90
C PRO A 14 17.78 0.22 -19.45
N GLU A 15 17.52 -0.89 -18.77
CA GLU A 15 16.53 -1.90 -19.20
C GLU A 15 15.14 -1.68 -18.57
N ASN A 16 14.85 -0.45 -18.13
CA ASN A 16 13.48 -0.13 -17.73
C ASN A 16 12.51 -0.23 -18.92
N PRO A 17 11.25 -0.65 -18.68
CA PRO A 17 10.67 -1.01 -17.39
C PRO A 17 11.06 -2.43 -16.93
N VAL A 18 11.42 -2.58 -15.64
CA VAL A 18 11.72 -3.90 -15.05
C VAL A 18 10.50 -4.83 -14.94
N LEU A 19 9.30 -4.26 -14.97
CA LEU A 19 8.04 -4.99 -14.93
C LEU A 19 7.08 -4.32 -15.91
N GLN A 20 6.92 -4.95 -17.08
CA GLN A 20 6.20 -4.40 -18.22
C GLN A 20 4.84 -5.09 -18.37
N PRO A 21 3.70 -4.38 -18.34
CA PRO A 21 2.39 -4.95 -18.68
C PRO A 21 2.25 -5.18 -20.19
N PHE A 22 1.49 -6.20 -20.58
CA PHE A 22 1.07 -6.44 -21.96
C PHE A 22 -0.13 -7.41 -22.03
N PRO A 23 -0.87 -7.46 -23.15
CA PRO A 23 -2.01 -8.36 -23.26
C PRO A 23 -1.69 -9.84 -23.05
N GLY A 24 -2.42 -10.48 -22.15
CA GLY A 24 -2.20 -11.87 -21.72
C GLY A 24 -1.01 -12.08 -20.76
N ASN A 25 -0.42 -11.02 -20.21
CA ASN A 25 0.74 -11.11 -19.34
C ASN A 25 0.40 -11.57 -17.92
N PRO A 26 1.13 -12.56 -17.35
CA PRO A 26 0.97 -12.93 -15.94
C PRO A 26 1.28 -11.80 -14.96
N PHE A 27 2.12 -10.81 -15.33
CA PHE A 27 2.44 -9.68 -14.46
C PHE A 27 1.33 -8.64 -14.40
N GLY A 28 0.65 -8.34 -15.51
CA GLY A 28 -0.44 -7.36 -15.56
C GLY A 28 -0.85 -7.09 -17.00
N GLU A 29 -2.15 -6.95 -17.24
CA GLU A 29 -2.69 -6.79 -18.58
C GLU A 29 -2.27 -5.45 -19.19
N THR A 30 -2.65 -4.36 -18.54
CA THR A 30 -2.38 -3.00 -19.02
C THR A 30 -1.60 -2.16 -18.02
N ILE A 31 -1.62 -2.52 -16.74
CA ILE A 31 -0.98 -1.75 -15.68
C ILE A 31 -0.30 -2.66 -14.66
N CYS A 32 0.91 -2.25 -14.29
CA CYS A 32 1.57 -2.68 -13.07
C CYS A 32 2.05 -1.45 -12.30
N MET A 33 1.66 -1.34 -11.03
CA MET A 33 1.84 -0.11 -10.26
C MET A 33 2.06 -0.37 -8.77
N ASN A 34 2.41 0.71 -8.07
CA ASN A 34 2.54 0.76 -6.62
C ASN A 34 3.44 -0.34 -6.02
N PRO A 35 4.70 -0.44 -6.44
CA PRO A 35 5.60 -1.46 -5.91
C PRO A 35 5.91 -1.23 -4.42
N SER A 36 5.97 -2.31 -3.66
CA SER A 36 6.60 -2.41 -2.35
C SER A 36 7.61 -3.55 -2.41
N THR A 37 8.81 -3.33 -1.89
CA THR A 37 9.92 -4.28 -2.01
C THR A 37 10.50 -4.61 -0.65
N LEU A 38 10.84 -5.88 -0.46
CA LEU A 38 11.51 -6.38 0.73
C LEU A 38 12.64 -7.33 0.31
N ILE A 39 13.79 -7.26 0.96
CA ILE A 39 14.83 -8.29 0.84
C ILE A 39 14.81 -9.13 2.12
N HIS A 40 14.61 -10.43 1.97
CA HIS A 40 14.65 -11.39 3.06
C HIS A 40 15.39 -12.65 2.63
N GLN A 41 16.39 -13.07 3.42
CA GLN A 41 17.21 -14.27 3.17
C GLN A 41 17.78 -14.35 1.73
N GLY A 42 18.28 -13.22 1.21
CA GLY A 42 18.89 -13.15 -0.13
C GLY A 42 17.89 -13.13 -1.30
N THR A 43 16.59 -13.13 -1.02
CA THR A 43 15.52 -13.01 -2.03
C THR A 43 14.92 -11.60 -1.98
N LEU A 44 14.79 -10.97 -3.14
CA LEU A 44 13.94 -9.79 -3.35
C LEU A 44 12.50 -10.27 -3.53
N TYR A 45 11.59 -9.71 -2.73
CA TYR A 45 10.15 -9.82 -2.89
C TYR A 45 9.64 -8.47 -3.42
N LEU A 46 8.94 -8.51 -4.55
CA LEU A 46 8.28 -7.38 -5.17
C LEU A 46 6.77 -7.60 -5.09
N PHE A 47 6.12 -6.85 -4.20
CA PHE A 47 4.68 -6.76 -4.05
C PHE A 47 4.19 -5.60 -4.90
N TYR A 48 3.16 -5.80 -5.72
CA TYR A 48 2.70 -4.75 -6.63
C TYR A 48 1.23 -4.94 -6.95
N ALA A 49 0.56 -3.87 -7.36
CA ALA A 49 -0.79 -3.96 -7.87
C ALA A 49 -0.75 -4.09 -9.40
N ALA A 50 -1.61 -4.94 -9.94
CA ALA A 50 -1.77 -5.10 -11.38
C ALA A 50 -3.20 -5.46 -11.75
N ASP A 51 -3.56 -5.14 -12.99
CA ASP A 51 -4.89 -5.43 -13.53
C ASP A 51 -4.98 -6.78 -14.25
N ASP A 52 -6.19 -7.32 -14.33
CA ASP A 52 -6.56 -8.43 -15.21
C ASP A 52 -7.38 -7.94 -16.42
N ALA A 53 -7.75 -8.87 -17.31
CA ALA A 53 -8.51 -8.57 -18.52
C ALA A 53 -9.93 -8.01 -18.24
N GLN A 54 -10.41 -8.12 -17.01
CA GLN A 54 -11.68 -7.56 -16.55
C GLN A 54 -11.50 -6.19 -15.89
N GLY A 55 -10.27 -5.69 -15.81
CA GLY A 55 -9.93 -4.42 -15.17
C GLY A 55 -9.96 -4.47 -13.65
N ARG A 56 -10.09 -5.66 -13.04
CA ARG A 56 -9.94 -5.83 -11.59
C ARG A 56 -8.50 -5.61 -11.22
N ARG A 57 -8.24 -5.03 -10.04
CA ARG A 57 -6.88 -4.80 -9.56
C ARG A 57 -6.64 -5.58 -8.28
N THR A 58 -5.58 -6.37 -8.30
CA THR A 58 -5.20 -7.28 -7.22
C THR A 58 -3.76 -7.03 -6.82
N ILE A 59 -3.37 -7.44 -5.61
CA ILE A 59 -1.96 -7.48 -5.23
C ILE A 59 -1.33 -8.77 -5.72
N ARG A 60 -0.21 -8.64 -6.40
CA ARG A 60 0.60 -9.72 -6.94
C ARG A 60 1.99 -9.73 -6.32
N LEU A 61 2.63 -10.89 -6.42
CA LEU A 61 4.00 -11.10 -5.97
C LEU A 61 4.88 -11.53 -7.14
N SER A 62 6.08 -10.96 -7.18
CA SER A 62 7.20 -11.48 -7.95
C SER A 62 8.43 -11.59 -7.06
N THR A 63 9.30 -12.56 -7.32
CA THR A 63 10.57 -12.70 -6.59
C THR A 63 11.77 -12.72 -7.53
N ALA A 64 12.92 -12.30 -7.03
CA ALA A 64 14.20 -12.47 -7.72
C ALA A 64 15.32 -12.70 -6.68
N PRO A 65 16.47 -13.27 -7.05
CA PRO A 65 17.67 -13.15 -6.24
C PRO A 65 17.97 -11.66 -5.97
N ALA A 66 18.30 -11.30 -4.73
CA ALA A 66 18.61 -9.90 -4.39
C ALA A 66 19.85 -9.37 -5.14
N ALA A 67 20.74 -10.27 -5.58
CA ALA A 67 21.90 -9.95 -6.39
C ALA A 67 21.56 -9.69 -7.88
N ASP A 68 20.39 -10.11 -8.34
CA ASP A 68 19.92 -9.94 -9.72
C ASP A 68 18.42 -9.58 -9.75
N PRO A 69 18.05 -8.36 -9.32
CA PRO A 69 16.65 -7.95 -9.17
C PRO A 69 15.88 -7.84 -10.49
N ALA A 70 16.56 -7.92 -11.64
CA ALA A 70 15.91 -7.91 -12.96
C ALA A 70 15.34 -9.29 -13.35
N SER A 71 15.80 -10.37 -12.72
CA SER A 71 15.39 -11.75 -13.01
C SER A 71 14.08 -12.16 -12.31
N LEU A 72 13.04 -11.35 -12.45
CA LEU A 72 11.76 -11.53 -11.75
C LEU A 72 11.00 -12.79 -12.19
N GLN A 73 10.58 -13.57 -11.20
CA GLN A 73 9.69 -14.72 -11.32
C GLN A 73 8.33 -14.36 -10.73
N ASN A 74 7.25 -14.59 -11.48
CA ASN A 74 5.89 -14.26 -11.07
C ASN A 74 5.28 -15.37 -10.19
N HIS A 75 4.62 -14.99 -9.10
CA HIS A 75 3.88 -15.90 -8.19
C HIS A 75 2.36 -15.71 -8.23
N GLY A 76 1.86 -14.82 -9.07
CA GLY A 76 0.44 -14.56 -9.29
C GLY A 76 -0.16 -13.64 -8.22
N VAL A 77 -1.47 -13.79 -8.04
CA VAL A 77 -2.27 -13.02 -7.08
C VAL A 77 -2.05 -13.55 -5.67
N ILE A 78 -1.72 -12.66 -4.74
CA ILE A 78 -1.56 -12.97 -3.32
C ILE A 78 -2.61 -12.27 -2.44
N VAL A 79 -3.22 -11.18 -2.92
CA VAL A 79 -4.41 -10.58 -2.30
C VAL A 79 -5.39 -10.26 -3.43
N ASP A 80 -6.47 -11.04 -3.48
CA ASP A 80 -7.58 -10.85 -4.43
C ASP A 80 -8.58 -9.81 -3.91
N ASN A 81 -9.50 -9.39 -4.77
CA ASN A 81 -10.61 -8.51 -4.39
C ASN A 81 -11.54 -9.18 -3.38
N GLY A 82 -12.24 -8.35 -2.60
CA GLY A 82 -13.31 -8.84 -1.74
C GLY A 82 -14.60 -9.11 -2.53
N GLU A 83 -15.58 -9.69 -1.84
CA GLU A 83 -16.91 -9.93 -2.39
C GLU A 83 -17.62 -8.61 -2.78
N PRO A 84 -18.59 -8.65 -3.71
CA PRO A 84 -19.38 -7.47 -4.06
C PRO A 84 -19.94 -6.74 -2.83
N GLY A 85 -19.66 -5.44 -2.75
CA GLY A 85 -20.06 -4.58 -1.62
C GLY A 85 -18.98 -4.41 -0.53
N SER A 86 -17.89 -5.18 -0.55
CA SER A 86 -16.75 -4.94 0.34
C SER A 86 -16.03 -3.62 -0.01
N PHE A 87 -15.19 -3.11 0.89
CA PHE A 87 -14.42 -1.87 0.69
C PHE A 87 -13.38 -1.97 -0.45
N ASP A 88 -13.05 -3.19 -0.87
CA ASP A 88 -12.00 -3.56 -1.81
C ASP A 88 -12.50 -4.46 -2.96
N ALA A 89 -13.82 -4.42 -3.23
CA ALA A 89 -14.50 -5.27 -4.21
C ALA A 89 -14.01 -5.07 -5.65
N ALA A 90 -13.53 -3.87 -6.00
CA ALA A 90 -13.02 -3.58 -7.33
C ALA A 90 -11.49 -3.61 -7.38
N TRP A 91 -10.84 -2.90 -6.46
CA TRP A 91 -9.38 -2.77 -6.44
C TRP A 91 -8.78 -3.02 -5.05
N CYS A 92 -7.72 -3.84 -5.02
CA CYS A 92 -6.72 -3.90 -3.97
C CYS A 92 -5.41 -3.34 -4.54
N VAL A 93 -4.94 -2.21 -4.02
CA VAL A 93 -3.77 -1.47 -4.55
C VAL A 93 -2.87 -0.96 -3.42
N LEU A 94 -1.76 -0.30 -3.77
CA LEU A 94 -0.85 0.35 -2.80
C LEU A 94 -0.36 -0.60 -1.68
N PRO A 95 0.16 -1.80 -2.04
CA PRO A 95 0.65 -2.74 -1.04
C PRO A 95 1.82 -2.12 -0.27
N GLN A 96 1.91 -2.43 1.02
CA GLN A 96 3.03 -2.11 1.89
C GLN A 96 3.26 -3.26 2.85
N VAL A 97 4.45 -3.85 2.80
CA VAL A 97 4.83 -4.99 3.64
C VAL A 97 5.72 -4.55 4.79
N VAL A 98 5.42 -5.02 6.01
CA VAL A 98 6.18 -4.75 7.22
C VAL A 98 6.16 -5.97 8.15
N GLU A 99 7.30 -6.30 8.75
CA GLU A 99 7.38 -7.35 9.78
C GLU A 99 6.90 -6.79 11.12
N ILE A 100 5.74 -7.23 11.62
CA ILE A 100 5.21 -6.72 12.89
C ILE A 100 5.69 -7.57 14.07
N GLU A 101 5.85 -8.87 13.89
CA GLU A 101 6.47 -9.73 14.89
C GLU A 101 7.54 -10.56 14.19
N PRO A 102 8.56 -11.07 14.90
CA PRO A 102 9.56 -11.93 14.28
C PRO A 102 8.90 -13.07 13.50
N GLY A 103 9.08 -13.09 12.18
CA GLY A 103 8.48 -14.09 11.28
C GLY A 103 7.02 -13.87 10.91
N THR A 104 6.38 -12.77 11.33
CA THR A 104 5.00 -12.42 10.97
C THR A 104 4.96 -11.11 10.18
N TRP A 105 4.58 -11.24 8.92
CA TRP A 105 4.56 -10.18 7.92
C TRP A 105 3.15 -9.68 7.69
N TYR A 106 2.99 -8.37 7.72
CA TYR A 106 1.73 -7.69 7.49
C TYR A 106 1.82 -6.96 6.16
N LEU A 107 0.84 -7.18 5.28
CA LEU A 107 0.67 -6.48 4.02
C LEU A 107 -0.58 -5.61 4.13
N TYR A 108 -0.36 -4.31 4.21
CA TYR A 108 -1.44 -3.33 4.15
C TYR A 108 -1.68 -2.96 2.70
N TYR A 109 -2.95 -2.83 2.33
CA TYR A 109 -3.36 -2.43 0.99
C TYR A 109 -4.53 -1.47 1.07
N THR A 110 -4.73 -0.67 0.03
CA THR A 110 -5.86 0.25 -0.08
C THR A 110 -6.95 -0.36 -0.94
N GLY A 111 -8.20 -0.31 -0.46
CA GLY A 111 -9.37 -0.85 -1.13
C GLY A 111 -10.17 0.22 -1.88
N ASN A 112 -10.73 -0.16 -3.04
CA ASN A 112 -11.74 0.60 -3.77
C ASN A 112 -12.94 -0.29 -4.09
N GLN A 113 -14.15 0.25 -3.92
CA GLN A 113 -15.41 -0.47 -4.14
C GLN A 113 -15.92 -0.43 -5.59
N GLY A 114 -15.28 0.33 -6.48
CA GLY A 114 -15.71 0.55 -7.85
C GLY A 114 -16.57 1.80 -8.04
N HIS A 115 -16.60 2.71 -7.07
CA HIS A 115 -17.38 3.94 -7.10
C HIS A 115 -16.51 5.16 -6.81
N GLY A 116 -16.80 6.29 -7.47
CA GLY A 116 -16.04 7.53 -7.34
C GLY A 116 -14.77 7.58 -8.19
N THR A 117 -14.04 8.69 -8.09
CA THR A 117 -12.81 8.94 -8.86
C THR A 117 -11.68 9.44 -7.98
N GLY A 118 -10.45 9.10 -8.32
CA GLY A 118 -9.26 9.60 -7.61
C GLY A 118 -9.10 9.05 -6.20
N LEU A 119 -8.32 9.76 -5.37
CA LEU A 119 -7.94 9.28 -4.03
C LEU A 119 -9.13 9.21 -3.07
N SER A 120 -10.13 10.08 -3.25
CA SER A 120 -11.33 10.12 -2.41
C SER A 120 -12.21 8.87 -2.52
N ALA A 121 -12.06 8.09 -3.59
CA ALA A 121 -12.76 6.82 -3.79
C ALA A 121 -12.19 5.65 -2.96
N PHE A 122 -11.06 5.84 -2.27
CA PHE A 122 -10.46 4.79 -1.45
C PHE A 122 -11.11 4.76 -0.06
N ALA A 123 -11.95 3.74 0.15
CA ALA A 123 -12.81 3.60 1.31
C ALA A 123 -12.09 3.12 2.59
N GLY A 124 -10.88 2.57 2.45
CA GLY A 124 -10.15 2.05 3.60
C GLY A 124 -8.86 1.33 3.24
N MET A 125 -8.09 0.99 4.27
CA MET A 125 -6.93 0.13 4.20
C MET A 125 -7.26 -1.23 4.82
N GLY A 126 -7.03 -2.30 4.06
CA GLY A 126 -7.09 -3.67 4.53
C GLY A 126 -5.74 -4.19 5.01
N LEU A 127 -5.77 -5.38 5.59
CA LEU A 127 -4.60 -6.10 6.08
C LEU A 127 -4.65 -7.56 5.60
N ALA A 128 -3.51 -8.06 5.13
CA ALA A 128 -3.25 -9.49 4.97
C ALA A 128 -2.00 -9.88 5.77
N ILE A 129 -1.97 -11.12 6.25
CA ILE A 129 -0.90 -11.66 7.09
C ILE A 129 -0.24 -12.85 6.40
N SER A 130 1.08 -12.95 6.53
CA SER A 130 1.88 -14.07 6.06
C SER A 130 2.96 -14.44 7.08
N HIS A 131 3.34 -15.71 7.09
CA HIS A 131 4.46 -16.22 7.89
C HIS A 131 5.67 -16.65 7.02
N ASP A 132 5.55 -16.53 5.69
CA ASP A 132 6.58 -16.98 4.73
C ASP A 132 6.80 -16.04 3.54
N LEU A 133 6.11 -14.89 3.51
CA LEU A 133 6.09 -13.89 2.43
C LEU A 133 5.51 -14.37 1.09
N ILE A 134 5.07 -15.62 0.99
CA ILE A 134 4.52 -16.23 -0.23
C ILE A 134 3.02 -16.42 -0.11
N HIS A 135 2.56 -17.01 0.99
CA HIS A 135 1.15 -17.29 1.25
C HIS A 135 0.58 -16.22 2.17
N TRP A 136 -0.50 -15.57 1.71
CA TRP A 136 -1.13 -14.44 2.39
C TRP A 136 -2.60 -14.73 2.67
N SER A 137 -3.08 -14.33 3.84
CA SER A 137 -4.49 -14.42 4.22
C SER A 137 -4.99 -13.05 4.66
N LYS A 138 -6.14 -12.60 4.13
CA LYS A 138 -6.79 -11.38 4.63
C LYS A 138 -7.12 -11.54 6.11
N TYR A 139 -6.81 -10.52 6.90
CA TYR A 139 -7.09 -10.51 8.34
C TYR A 139 -8.61 -10.44 8.61
N SER A 140 -9.33 -9.66 7.80
CA SER A 140 -10.78 -9.54 7.85
C SER A 140 -11.35 -8.99 6.53
N ASP A 141 -12.68 -9.04 6.38
CA ASP A 141 -13.41 -8.43 5.26
C ASP A 141 -13.61 -6.91 5.42
N ASN A 142 -13.27 -6.37 6.59
CA ASN A 142 -13.41 -4.95 6.92
C ASN A 142 -12.05 -4.26 6.91
N PRO A 143 -11.98 -2.97 6.54
CA PRO A 143 -10.72 -2.24 6.62
C PRO A 143 -10.25 -2.09 8.07
N VAL A 144 -8.95 -2.25 8.31
CA VAL A 144 -8.30 -1.96 9.61
C VAL A 144 -8.13 -0.46 9.84
N MET A 145 -8.18 0.33 8.77
CA MET A 145 -8.25 1.79 8.83
C MET A 145 -9.24 2.33 7.82
N THR A 146 -10.20 3.10 8.31
CA THR A 146 -11.10 3.90 7.49
C THR A 146 -10.62 5.36 7.44
N PRO A 147 -11.12 6.17 6.52
CA PRO A 147 -11.03 7.62 6.61
C PRO A 147 -11.63 8.19 7.90
N ALA A 148 -11.26 9.41 8.29
CA ALA A 148 -11.95 10.09 9.40
C ALA A 148 -13.25 10.71 8.87
N ASN A 149 -14.37 10.49 9.57
CA ASN A 149 -15.60 11.22 9.32
C ASN A 149 -15.51 12.55 10.06
N GLU A 150 -15.12 13.63 9.39
CA GLU A 150 -15.29 14.97 9.96
C GLU A 150 -16.79 15.33 9.95
N PRO A 151 -17.38 15.75 11.08
CA PRO A 151 -18.79 16.13 11.13
C PRO A 151 -19.09 17.29 10.17
N GLY A 152 -20.05 17.12 9.25
CA GLY A 152 -20.56 18.17 8.37
C GLY A 152 -20.01 18.18 6.94
N ALA A 153 -19.20 17.19 6.54
CA ALA A 153 -18.79 17.01 5.15
C ALA A 153 -19.70 16.00 4.42
N ASP A 154 -20.20 16.37 3.24
CA ASP A 154 -20.83 15.43 2.31
C ASP A 154 -19.78 14.36 1.91
N GLN A 155 -20.09 13.10 2.22
CA GLN A 155 -19.34 11.85 2.03
C GLN A 155 -18.14 11.86 1.05
N ALA A 156 -16.91 11.88 1.59
CA ALA A 156 -15.82 10.89 1.47
C ALA A 156 -14.44 11.56 1.65
N ALA A 157 -13.81 11.38 2.82
CA ALA A 157 -12.37 11.59 2.93
C ALA A 157 -11.69 10.32 2.40
N GLY A 158 -10.77 10.38 1.44
CA GLY A 158 -10.07 9.18 0.96
C GLY A 158 -8.92 8.81 1.89
N ILE A 159 -8.55 7.52 1.99
CA ILE A 159 -7.31 7.07 2.63
C ILE A 159 -6.50 6.21 1.66
N ALA A 160 -5.21 6.49 1.48
CA ALA A 160 -4.40 5.77 0.50
C ALA A 160 -2.94 5.56 0.92
N GLY A 161 -2.50 4.32 0.71
CA GLY A 161 -1.13 3.88 0.88
C GLY A 161 -0.56 4.21 2.25
N GLY A 162 0.77 4.24 2.31
CA GLY A 162 1.48 4.78 3.45
C GLY A 162 2.90 4.27 3.53
N SER A 163 3.60 4.70 4.58
CA SER A 163 4.90 4.20 4.95
C SER A 163 4.92 3.92 6.44
N PHE A 164 5.50 2.80 6.81
CA PHE A 164 5.60 2.36 8.20
C PHE A 164 6.96 2.73 8.78
N LEU A 165 6.94 3.13 10.04
CA LEU A 165 8.12 3.31 10.88
C LEU A 165 7.88 2.56 12.19
N GLN A 166 8.74 1.60 12.49
CA GLN A 166 8.78 0.97 13.82
C GLN A 166 9.80 1.72 14.66
N ASP A 167 9.37 2.14 15.84
CA ASP A 167 10.08 3.05 16.72
C ASP A 167 9.81 2.68 18.19
N PHE A 168 10.34 3.46 19.12
CA PHE A 168 10.05 3.36 20.53
C PHE A 168 9.46 4.68 21.05
N ASP A 169 8.46 4.59 21.95
CA ASP A 169 7.93 5.75 22.65
C ASP A 169 8.90 6.19 23.78
N THR A 170 8.59 7.31 24.42
CA THR A 170 9.43 7.91 25.47
C THR A 170 9.61 7.04 26.70
N ASP A 171 8.70 6.09 26.95
CA ASP A 171 8.79 5.07 28.01
C ASP A 171 9.56 3.80 27.58
N GLY A 172 10.07 3.77 26.34
CA GLY A 172 10.79 2.63 25.77
C GLY A 172 9.88 1.52 25.21
N SER A 173 8.56 1.67 25.27
CA SER A 173 7.63 0.74 24.62
C SER A 173 7.73 0.84 23.10
N ARG A 174 7.57 -0.27 22.40
CA ARG A 174 7.57 -0.29 20.93
C ARG A 174 6.29 0.36 20.41
N ILE A 175 6.42 1.19 19.39
CA ILE A 175 5.32 1.82 18.68
C ILE A 175 5.51 1.72 17.17
N ILE A 176 4.42 1.46 16.45
CA ILE A 176 4.38 1.46 14.99
C ILE A 176 3.70 2.76 14.56
N ARG A 177 4.35 3.52 13.69
CA ARG A 177 3.82 4.74 13.09
C ARG A 177 3.51 4.46 11.63
N LEU A 178 2.29 4.77 11.22
CA LEU A 178 1.90 4.76 9.81
C LEU A 178 1.68 6.20 9.37
N TYR A 179 2.42 6.62 8.35
CA TYR A 179 2.21 7.89 7.66
C TYR A 179 1.45 7.59 6.38
N TYR A 180 0.28 8.20 6.20
CA TYR A 180 -0.64 7.87 5.11
C TYR A 180 -1.20 9.13 4.46
N THR A 181 -1.65 8.99 3.22
CA THR A 181 -2.25 10.11 2.49
C THR A 181 -3.75 10.13 2.72
N VAL A 182 -4.30 11.33 2.97
CA VAL A 182 -5.74 11.55 2.97
C VAL A 182 -6.17 12.57 1.92
N CYS A 183 -7.39 12.42 1.42
CA CYS A 183 -8.08 13.47 0.67
C CYS A 183 -9.12 14.10 1.59
N PRO A 184 -9.02 15.41 1.93
CA PRO A 184 -9.83 16.04 2.96
C PRO A 184 -11.22 16.49 2.48
N SER A 185 -11.44 16.64 1.16
CA SER A 185 -12.72 17.09 0.61
C SER A 185 -13.13 16.32 -0.64
N MET A 186 -14.41 16.48 -0.98
CA MET A 186 -15.09 15.94 -2.14
C MET A 186 -15.62 17.08 -3.00
N GLY A 187 -15.45 16.97 -4.31
CA GLY A 187 -15.96 17.93 -5.28
C GLY A 187 -15.21 17.88 -6.60
N ASP A 188 -15.63 18.73 -7.53
CA ASP A 188 -15.07 18.82 -8.88
C ASP A 188 -13.91 19.82 -8.98
N ASP A 189 -13.63 20.59 -7.91
CA ASP A 189 -12.54 21.55 -7.90
C ASP A 189 -11.23 20.83 -7.57
N VAL A 190 -10.47 20.49 -8.61
CA VAL A 190 -9.18 19.82 -8.48
C VAL A 190 -8.18 20.53 -7.53
N PHE A 191 -8.30 21.85 -7.32
CA PHE A 191 -7.41 22.58 -6.42
C PHE A 191 -7.81 22.49 -4.95
N LEU A 192 -9.07 22.17 -4.65
CA LEU A 192 -9.58 21.94 -3.29
C LEU A 192 -9.66 20.44 -2.99
N ASP A 193 -10.22 19.67 -3.92
CA ASP A 193 -10.66 18.28 -3.79
C ASP A 193 -9.59 17.25 -4.20
N GLN A 194 -8.37 17.70 -4.49
CA GLN A 194 -7.17 16.87 -4.56
C GLN A 194 -6.05 17.36 -3.64
N GLN A 195 -6.36 18.19 -2.62
CA GLN A 195 -5.38 18.58 -1.61
C GLN A 195 -4.98 17.40 -0.73
N LYS A 196 -4.02 16.61 -1.20
CA LYS A 196 -3.48 15.48 -0.46
C LYS A 196 -2.75 15.98 0.76
N ARG A 197 -3.14 15.47 1.94
CA ARG A 197 -2.46 15.74 3.20
C ARG A 197 -1.81 14.48 3.72
N ILE A 198 -0.68 14.66 4.39
CA ILE A 198 -0.02 13.57 5.10
C ILE A 198 -0.56 13.54 6.51
N HIS A 199 -1.20 12.43 6.87
CA HIS A 199 -1.63 12.14 8.23
C HIS A 199 -0.73 11.06 8.83
N TYR A 200 -0.80 10.91 10.15
CA TYR A 200 -0.21 9.73 10.79
C TYR A 200 -1.14 9.10 11.82
N ALA A 201 -0.92 7.82 12.06
CA ALA A 201 -1.56 7.01 13.08
C ALA A 201 -0.50 6.17 13.79
N VAL A 202 -0.82 5.74 15.00
CA VAL A 202 0.06 4.89 15.81
C VAL A 202 -0.65 3.62 16.23
N SER A 203 0.10 2.54 16.37
CA SER A 203 -0.38 1.23 16.81
C SER A 203 0.72 0.50 17.58
N ASN A 204 0.32 -0.39 18.49
CA ASN A 204 1.23 -1.29 19.19
C ASN A 204 1.23 -2.71 18.58
N ASP A 205 0.17 -3.07 17.84
CA ASP A 205 -0.07 -4.42 17.31
C ASP A 205 -0.18 -4.46 15.77
N GLY A 206 -0.17 -3.30 15.10
CA GLY A 206 -0.39 -3.15 13.66
C GLY A 206 -1.85 -3.33 13.21
N ILE A 207 -2.76 -3.66 14.12
CA ILE A 207 -4.17 -3.93 13.79
C ILE A 207 -5.03 -2.76 14.25
N ASN A 208 -4.83 -2.31 15.49
CA ASN A 208 -5.61 -1.26 16.12
C ASN A 208 -4.85 0.06 16.01
N TRP A 209 -5.43 1.02 15.29
CA TRP A 209 -4.78 2.28 14.95
C TRP A 209 -5.42 3.48 15.66
N THR A 210 -4.60 4.27 16.35
CA THR A 210 -4.97 5.59 16.87
C THR A 210 -4.49 6.67 15.92
N LYS A 211 -5.43 7.33 15.20
CA LYS A 211 -5.12 8.47 14.32
C LYS A 211 -4.65 9.67 15.14
N LYS A 212 -3.61 10.36 14.67
CA LYS A 212 -3.03 11.53 15.34
C LYS A 212 -3.20 12.84 14.56
N GLY A 213 -3.70 12.77 13.33
CA GLY A 213 -4.07 13.93 12.52
C GLY A 213 -3.04 14.31 11.44
N CYS A 214 -3.20 15.51 10.90
CA CYS A 214 -2.43 16.07 9.78
C CYS A 214 -1.04 16.54 10.22
N LEU A 215 -0.04 16.31 9.37
CA LEU A 215 1.32 16.84 9.51
C LEU A 215 1.59 17.97 8.51
N MET A 216 1.12 17.83 7.26
CA MET A 216 1.23 18.83 6.19
C MET A 216 0.23 18.57 5.07
#